data_AF-A0A176FH89-F1
#
_entry.id   AF-A0A176FH89-F1
#
_cell.length_a   1.000
_cell.length_b   1.000
_cell.length_c   1.000
_cell.angle_alpha   90.00
_cell.angle_beta   90.00
_cell.angle_gamma   90.00
#
_symmetry.space_group_name_H-M   'P 1'
#
loop_
_entity.id
_entity.type
_entity.pdbx_description
1 polymer ?
#
loop_
_entity_poly.entity_id
_entity_poly.type
_entity_poly.pdbx_seq_one_letter_code
_entity_poly.pdbx_strand_id
1 'polypeptide(L)'
;MIHQFLRTAAFFAATSAGAQSAIEHHAWQDAGSFAPISRTAVAITGEITLSGNAEFAVEGSSMEMTFGNGAAVGLTSVGASWRVWDMSGEKSTAEVFKLSGPPGELLNGNMLCGEAAAGENLYAVFLEQRISNLSPVLVLAVFQSVEPPFDIDSAGLCGTYSDAIGAPSRDEAMVSNEAADSSDEPASSNSDTADPGFWRVRKSINPIDDTNTVTLMLDAEIGMSRYGDPITFVARCKSNRTEAYVVWNEYLGDDSRDVYSKWKNVTVRIGKHRARQERWGVSTDSQATFAPDWAGTMLKQLLDENRLVLQTIPYGESPKTAIFDISGLRSVLGELAGECGWSY
;
A
#
# COMPACT_ATOMS: atom_id res chain seq x y z
N MET A 1 54.91 14.43 -61.48
CA MET A 1 53.61 14.13 -62.13
C MET A 1 52.56 14.24 -61.05
N ILE A 2 51.73 15.27 -61.12
CA ILE A 2 50.87 15.78 -60.04
C ILE A 2 49.59 14.93 -59.99
N HIS A 3 49.27 14.32 -58.84
CA HIS A 3 47.97 13.72 -58.60
C HIS A 3 47.21 14.50 -57.53
N GLN A 4 46.07 15.05 -57.95
CA GLN A 4 45.03 15.68 -57.14
C GLN A 4 44.55 14.72 -56.06
N PHE A 5 44.59 15.16 -54.80
CA PHE A 5 43.75 14.58 -53.75
C PHE A 5 42.56 15.50 -53.51
N LEU A 6 41.39 15.01 -53.93
CA LEU A 6 40.07 15.56 -53.64
C LEU A 6 39.85 15.53 -52.11
N ARG A 7 39.56 16.68 -51.51
CA ARG A 7 39.08 16.75 -50.12
C ARG A 7 37.57 16.53 -50.12
N THR A 8 37.13 15.34 -49.70
CA THR A 8 35.73 15.08 -49.39
C THR A 8 35.49 15.43 -47.93
N ALA A 9 34.81 16.54 -47.66
CA ALA A 9 34.36 16.89 -46.32
C ALA A 9 33.12 16.06 -45.98
N ALA A 10 33.25 15.11 -45.04
CA ALA A 10 32.12 14.38 -44.48
C ALA A 10 31.43 15.28 -43.44
N PHE A 11 30.26 15.82 -43.78
CA PHE A 11 29.36 16.43 -42.80
C PHE A 11 28.70 15.30 -42.00
N PHE A 12 29.16 15.09 -40.76
CA PHE A 12 28.40 14.32 -39.78
C PHE A 12 27.24 15.19 -39.29
N ALA A 13 26.05 14.96 -39.84
CA ALA A 13 24.82 15.42 -39.21
C ALA A 13 24.59 14.55 -37.97
N ALA A 14 25.06 15.01 -36.82
CA ALA A 14 24.63 14.50 -35.53
C ALA A 14 23.14 14.85 -35.37
N THR A 15 22.28 13.92 -35.79
CA THR A 15 20.88 13.91 -35.36
C THR A 15 20.90 13.49 -33.90
N SER A 16 20.84 14.47 -33.01
CA SER A 16 20.46 14.24 -31.63
C SER A 16 19.06 13.66 -31.63
N ALA A 17 18.98 12.33 -31.59
CA ALA A 17 17.77 11.64 -31.17
C ALA A 17 17.53 12.07 -29.72
N GLY A 18 16.69 13.10 -29.54
CA GLY A 18 16.13 13.42 -28.24
C GLY A 18 15.35 12.21 -27.80
N ALA A 19 15.91 11.42 -26.88
CA ALA A 19 15.14 10.50 -26.08
C ALA A 19 14.13 11.37 -25.33
N GLN A 20 12.89 11.40 -25.81
CA GLN A 20 11.80 12.02 -25.10
C GLN A 20 11.54 11.13 -23.89
N SER A 21 12.23 11.42 -22.77
CA SER A 21 11.88 10.85 -21.48
C SER A 21 10.42 11.19 -21.28
N ALA A 22 9.59 10.18 -21.01
CA ALA A 22 8.21 10.42 -20.61
C ALA A 22 8.25 11.43 -19.44
N ILE A 23 7.43 12.47 -19.54
CA ILE A 23 7.26 13.42 -18.42
C ILE A 23 6.70 12.59 -17.28
N GLU A 24 7.44 12.52 -16.18
CA GLU A 24 7.03 11.81 -14.98
C GLU A 24 5.87 12.60 -14.35
N HIS A 25 4.69 11.98 -14.32
CA HIS A 25 3.47 12.58 -13.77
C HIS A 25 3.02 11.77 -12.56
N HIS A 26 2.79 12.45 -11.45
CA HIS A 26 2.44 11.84 -10.17
C HIS A 26 1.08 12.29 -9.69
N ALA A 27 0.41 11.43 -8.93
CA ALA A 27 -0.96 11.64 -8.46
C ALA A 27 -1.18 12.97 -7.73
N TRP A 28 -0.20 13.47 -6.97
CA TRP A 28 -0.31 14.73 -6.23
C TRP A 28 -0.12 16.00 -7.10
N GLN A 29 0.25 15.85 -8.37
CA GLN A 29 0.36 16.99 -9.30
C GLN A 29 -1.03 17.49 -9.73
N ASP A 30 -2.02 16.61 -9.75
CA ASP A 30 -3.40 16.94 -10.08
C ASP A 30 -4.21 17.26 -8.83
N ALA A 31 -5.16 18.18 -8.96
CA ALA A 31 -6.15 18.40 -7.91
C ALA A 31 -7.06 17.17 -7.79
N GLY A 32 -7.28 16.69 -6.58
CA GLY A 32 -8.07 15.48 -6.37
C GLY A 32 -8.25 15.11 -4.90
N SER A 33 -9.21 14.23 -4.67
CA SER A 33 -9.48 13.62 -3.36
C SER A 33 -8.97 12.19 -3.34
N PHE A 34 -8.33 11.81 -2.24
CA PHE A 34 -7.69 10.52 -2.06
C PHE A 34 -8.29 9.86 -0.82
N ALA A 35 -9.05 8.79 -1.05
CA ALA A 35 -9.74 8.08 0.00
C ALA A 35 -8.75 7.25 0.84
N PRO A 36 -8.87 7.25 2.17
CA PRO A 36 -7.92 6.59 3.05
C PRO A 36 -8.05 5.07 2.92
N ILE A 37 -6.92 4.39 2.79
CA ILE A 37 -6.86 2.92 2.74
C ILE A 37 -6.11 2.31 3.93
N SER A 38 -5.19 3.05 4.55
CA SER A 38 -4.56 2.62 5.79
C SER A 38 -5.43 3.00 6.99
N ARG A 39 -5.42 2.17 8.05
CA ARG A 39 -6.15 2.47 9.29
C ARG A 39 -5.69 3.79 9.91
N THR A 40 -4.39 4.10 9.84
CA THR A 40 -3.83 5.37 10.32
C THR A 40 -4.41 6.56 9.56
N ALA A 41 -4.57 6.44 8.24
CA ALA A 41 -5.24 7.46 7.44
C ALA A 41 -6.71 7.60 7.83
N VAL A 42 -7.46 6.50 7.95
CA VAL A 42 -8.87 6.52 8.38
C VAL A 42 -9.05 7.15 9.77
N ALA A 43 -8.14 6.85 10.71
CA ALA A 43 -8.24 7.30 12.09
C ALA A 43 -7.80 8.75 12.30
N ILE A 44 -6.88 9.26 11.47
CA ILE A 44 -6.22 10.55 11.67
C ILE A 44 -6.57 11.52 10.53
N THR A 45 -6.15 11.23 9.31
CA THR A 45 -6.23 12.19 8.19
C THR A 45 -7.61 12.24 7.54
N GLY A 46 -8.33 11.12 7.51
CA GLY A 46 -9.51 10.95 6.68
C GLY A 46 -9.17 11.01 5.19
N GLU A 47 -10.18 11.25 4.36
CA GLU A 47 -9.98 11.60 2.95
C GLU A 47 -9.18 12.90 2.85
N ILE A 48 -8.04 12.84 2.17
CA ILE A 48 -7.23 14.02 1.90
C ILE A 48 -7.62 14.59 0.54
N THR A 49 -7.72 15.91 0.43
CA THR A 49 -7.92 16.61 -0.84
C THR A 49 -6.72 17.49 -1.10
N LEU A 50 -6.09 17.32 -2.26
CA LEU A 50 -4.95 18.13 -2.70
C LEU A 50 -5.41 19.11 -3.76
N SER A 51 -4.93 20.36 -3.71
CA SER A 51 -5.15 21.34 -4.78
C SER A 51 -4.35 21.06 -6.05
N GLY A 52 -3.49 20.05 -6.02
CA GLY A 52 -2.51 19.74 -7.06
C GLY A 52 -1.28 20.65 -7.01
N ASN A 53 -0.15 20.14 -7.51
CA ASN A 53 1.07 20.89 -7.76
C ASN A 53 1.53 20.71 -9.22
N ALA A 54 1.04 21.55 -10.12
CA ALA A 54 1.35 21.46 -11.56
C ALA A 54 2.82 21.77 -11.90
N GLU A 55 3.54 22.43 -10.99
CA GLU A 55 4.96 22.77 -11.16
C GLU A 55 5.88 21.72 -10.51
N PHE A 56 5.60 20.44 -10.74
CA PHE A 56 6.47 19.36 -10.27
C PHE A 56 7.89 19.48 -10.85
N ALA A 57 8.98 19.40 -10.06
CA ALA A 57 9.13 19.50 -8.61
C ALA A 57 9.94 20.77 -8.29
N VAL A 58 9.39 21.92 -8.68
CA VAL A 58 10.04 23.22 -8.55
C VAL A 58 10.05 23.61 -7.08
N GLU A 59 11.24 23.81 -6.52
CA GLU A 59 11.40 24.31 -5.15
C GLU A 59 10.65 25.63 -4.97
N GLY A 60 9.84 25.71 -3.92
CA GLY A 60 8.98 26.87 -3.64
C GLY A 60 7.60 26.83 -4.31
N SER A 61 7.33 25.88 -5.23
CA SER A 61 5.97 25.61 -5.68
C SER A 61 5.10 25.20 -4.50
N SER A 62 3.78 25.42 -4.58
CA SER A 62 2.90 25.26 -3.43
C SER A 62 1.58 24.62 -3.79
N MET A 63 1.04 23.85 -2.85
CA MET A 63 -0.31 23.31 -2.92
C MET A 63 -0.98 23.40 -1.54
N GLU A 64 -2.28 23.18 -1.48
CA GLU A 64 -3.04 23.03 -0.24
C GLU A 64 -3.43 21.57 -0.06
N MET A 65 -3.35 21.08 1.18
CA MET A 65 -3.88 19.79 1.59
C MET A 65 -4.98 20.00 2.62
N THR A 66 -6.18 19.49 2.32
CA THR A 66 -7.33 19.47 3.22
C THR A 66 -7.55 18.06 3.74
N PHE A 67 -7.78 17.91 5.04
CA PHE A 67 -8.05 16.65 5.72
C PHE A 67 -9.55 16.36 5.81
N GLY A 68 -9.92 15.13 6.15
CA GLY A 68 -11.32 14.68 6.19
C GLY A 68 -12.20 15.38 7.23
N ASN A 69 -11.62 16.11 8.19
CA ASN A 69 -12.35 16.97 9.11
C ASN A 69 -12.49 18.44 8.63
N GLY A 70 -11.99 18.76 7.44
CA GLY A 70 -11.97 20.09 6.85
C GLY A 70 -10.82 20.99 7.30
N ALA A 71 -9.91 20.52 8.17
CA ALA A 71 -8.68 21.23 8.46
C ALA A 71 -7.83 21.31 7.17
N ALA A 72 -7.23 22.46 6.90
CA ALA A 72 -6.41 22.67 5.71
C ALA A 72 -5.04 23.22 6.08
N VAL A 73 -4.02 22.82 5.33
CA VAL A 73 -2.64 23.28 5.50
C VAL A 73 -1.99 23.57 4.15
N GLY A 74 -1.32 24.71 4.06
CA GLY A 74 -0.49 25.04 2.91
C GLY A 74 0.80 24.22 2.93
N LEU A 75 1.23 23.77 1.76
CA LEU A 75 2.42 22.97 1.49
C LEU A 75 3.33 23.74 0.54
N THR A 76 4.63 23.79 0.85
CA THR A 76 5.65 24.39 -0.03
C THR A 76 6.70 23.34 -0.38
N SER A 77 6.87 23.07 -1.67
CA SER A 77 7.81 22.08 -2.17
C SER A 77 9.25 22.47 -1.80
N VAL A 78 9.96 21.50 -1.22
CA VAL A 78 11.41 21.50 -1.00
C VAL A 78 12.12 20.83 -2.19
N GLY A 79 11.35 20.24 -3.12
CA GLY A 79 11.82 19.53 -4.30
C GLY A 79 11.58 18.02 -4.23
N ALA A 80 11.81 17.36 -5.36
CA ALA A 80 11.71 15.90 -5.48
C ALA A 80 13.08 15.24 -5.58
N SER A 81 13.16 13.98 -5.18
CA SER A 81 14.38 13.18 -5.36
C SER A 81 14.11 11.69 -5.51
N TRP A 82 15.01 11.03 -6.25
CA TRP A 82 15.02 9.58 -6.48
C TRP A 82 15.83 8.85 -5.38
N ARG A 83 15.15 8.42 -4.32
CA ARG A 83 15.77 7.82 -3.12
C ARG A 83 14.89 6.72 -2.52
N VAL A 84 15.38 6.10 -1.46
CA VAL A 84 14.61 5.14 -0.68
C VAL A 84 13.67 5.96 0.21
N TRP A 85 12.40 6.01 -0.18
CA TRP A 85 11.36 6.80 0.49
C TRP A 85 10.30 5.94 1.17
N ASP A 86 10.39 4.64 1.00
CA ASP A 86 9.65 3.65 1.74
C ASP A 86 10.60 2.57 2.25
N MET A 87 10.04 1.68 3.06
CA MET A 87 10.82 0.68 3.78
C MET A 87 11.03 -0.60 2.95
N SER A 88 10.66 -0.58 1.65
CA SER A 88 10.97 -1.63 0.68
C SER A 88 12.46 -1.68 0.32
N GLY A 89 13.18 -0.57 0.51
CA GLY A 89 14.58 -0.41 0.09
C GLY A 89 14.75 -0.14 -1.41
N GLU A 90 13.67 -0.16 -2.19
CA GLU A 90 13.70 0.29 -3.58
C GLU A 90 13.70 1.82 -3.64
N LYS A 91 14.32 2.35 -4.70
CA LYS A 91 14.29 3.80 -4.94
C LYS A 91 13.03 4.15 -5.71
N SER A 92 12.42 5.26 -5.31
CA SER A 92 11.27 5.86 -5.97
C SER A 92 11.44 7.38 -6.00
N THR A 93 10.66 8.04 -6.87
CA THR A 93 10.52 9.49 -6.82
C THR A 93 9.56 9.85 -5.71
N ALA A 94 9.99 10.75 -4.83
CA ALA A 94 9.11 11.40 -3.87
C ALA A 94 9.35 12.91 -3.88
N GLU A 95 8.29 13.67 -3.59
CA GLU A 95 8.37 15.11 -3.40
C GLU A 95 8.18 15.46 -1.93
N VAL A 96 9.11 16.26 -1.41
CA VAL A 96 9.10 16.72 -0.02
C VAL A 96 8.46 18.10 0.02
N PHE A 97 7.47 18.27 0.88
CA PHE A 97 6.80 19.54 1.14
C PHE A 97 6.98 19.94 2.59
N LYS A 98 7.31 21.20 2.83
CA LYS A 98 7.20 21.81 4.15
C LYS A 98 5.77 22.27 4.39
N LEU A 99 5.18 21.89 5.52
CA LEU A 99 3.89 22.42 5.95
C LEU A 99 4.07 23.84 6.48
N SER A 100 3.09 24.70 6.19
CA SER A 100 3.00 26.07 6.74
C SER A 100 2.85 26.11 8.26
N GLY A 101 2.37 25.02 8.87
CA GLY A 101 2.24 24.82 10.32
C GLY A 101 1.51 23.51 10.64
N PRO A 102 1.30 23.18 11.93
CA PRO A 102 0.47 22.05 12.32
C PRO A 102 -1.00 22.31 11.93
N PRO A 103 -1.71 21.32 11.34
CA PRO A 103 -3.11 21.48 10.92
C PRO A 103 -4.11 21.51 12.09
N GLY A 104 -3.63 21.35 13.34
CA GLY A 104 -4.46 21.23 14.53
C GLY A 104 -4.93 19.79 14.77
N GLU A 105 -6.00 19.65 15.55
CA GLU A 105 -6.67 18.36 15.76
C GLU A 105 -7.34 17.89 14.46
N LEU A 106 -7.12 16.62 14.15
CA LEU A 106 -7.69 15.91 13.01
C LEU A 106 -8.78 14.94 13.49
N LEU A 107 -9.10 13.91 12.70
CA LEU A 107 -10.13 12.95 13.07
C LEU A 107 -9.82 12.29 14.43
N ASN A 108 -10.89 12.05 15.19
CA ASN A 108 -10.82 11.42 16.52
C ASN A 108 -9.92 12.16 17.54
N GLY A 109 -9.66 13.46 17.33
CA GLY A 109 -8.78 14.26 18.20
C GLY A 109 -7.29 13.92 18.04
N ASN A 110 -6.91 13.21 16.97
CA ASN A 110 -5.52 12.91 16.68
C ASN A 110 -4.79 14.12 16.10
N MET A 111 -3.46 14.13 16.17
CA MET A 111 -2.61 15.11 15.50
C MET A 111 -1.76 14.42 14.43
N LEU A 112 -1.29 15.17 13.43
CA LEU A 112 -0.45 14.64 12.35
C LEU A 112 0.90 14.09 12.86
N CYS A 113 1.47 14.78 13.87
CA CYS A 113 2.59 14.36 14.71
C CYS A 113 2.35 14.86 16.15
N GLY A 114 3.30 14.65 17.06
CA GLY A 114 3.25 15.17 18.42
C GLY A 114 3.48 16.69 18.52
N GLU A 115 3.67 17.18 19.74
CA GLU A 115 4.02 18.59 19.96
C GLU A 115 5.40 18.91 19.37
N ALA A 116 5.49 20.03 18.65
CA ALA A 116 6.73 20.53 18.06
C ALA A 116 7.71 21.04 19.11
N ALA A 117 8.94 20.55 19.10
CA ALA A 117 10.04 21.19 19.81
C ALA A 117 10.45 22.49 19.10
N ALA A 118 11.17 23.36 19.80
CA ALA A 118 11.57 24.66 19.25
C ALA A 118 12.41 24.50 17.97
N GLY A 119 11.92 25.07 16.86
CA GLY A 119 12.60 25.04 15.56
C GLY A 119 12.27 23.85 14.67
N GLU A 120 11.47 22.90 15.15
CA GLU A 120 10.96 21.81 14.32
C GLU A 120 9.86 22.30 13.38
N ASN A 121 9.82 21.68 12.20
CA ASN A 121 8.81 21.87 11.17
C ASN A 121 8.19 20.52 10.84
N LEU A 122 6.99 20.55 10.25
CA LEU A 122 6.39 19.37 9.66
C LEU A 122 6.74 19.31 8.17
N TYR A 123 7.12 18.13 7.71
CA TYR A 123 7.37 17.83 6.31
C TYR A 123 6.47 16.67 5.88
N ALA A 124 5.78 16.85 4.76
CA ALA A 124 5.01 15.81 4.08
C ALA A 124 5.82 15.31 2.88
N VAL A 125 6.07 14.01 2.82
CA VAL A 125 6.70 13.35 1.68
C VAL A 125 5.62 12.58 0.94
N PHE A 126 5.32 12.99 -0.28
CA PHE A 126 4.42 12.25 -1.17
C PHE A 126 5.22 11.33 -2.09
N LEU A 127 4.82 10.07 -2.14
CA LEU A 127 5.34 9.09 -3.08
C LEU A 127 4.23 8.16 -3.56
N GLU A 128 4.41 7.58 -4.75
CA GLU A 128 3.57 6.50 -5.22
C GLU A 128 4.24 5.17 -4.93
N GLN A 129 3.62 4.36 -4.07
CA GLN A 129 4.15 3.03 -3.79
C GLN A 129 3.50 2.00 -4.73
N ARG A 130 4.34 1.30 -5.49
CA ARG A 130 3.93 0.19 -6.35
C ARG A 130 4.26 -1.13 -5.68
N ILE A 131 3.23 -1.76 -5.15
CA ILE A 131 3.37 -3.15 -4.72
C ILE A 131 3.15 -4.03 -5.96
N SER A 132 4.02 -5.04 -6.13
CA SER A 132 3.97 -5.97 -7.27
C SER A 132 2.57 -6.58 -7.39
N ASN A 133 1.91 -6.29 -8.50
CA ASN A 133 0.51 -6.64 -8.71
C ASN A 133 -0.42 -5.99 -7.64
N LEU A 134 -0.38 -4.67 -7.45
CA LEU A 134 -1.43 -3.83 -6.85
C LEU A 134 -1.61 -2.54 -7.67
N SER A 135 -2.76 -1.86 -7.52
CA SER A 135 -2.85 -0.46 -7.96
C SER A 135 -1.89 0.38 -7.13
N PRO A 136 -1.24 1.41 -7.71
CA PRO A 136 -0.39 2.30 -6.94
C PRO A 136 -1.22 2.99 -5.86
N VAL A 137 -0.58 3.24 -4.73
CA VAL A 137 -1.18 3.96 -3.61
C VAL A 137 -0.41 5.25 -3.39
N LEU A 138 -1.12 6.30 -3.00
CA LEU A 138 -0.50 7.54 -2.58
C LEU A 138 -0.06 7.32 -1.14
N VAL A 139 1.24 7.43 -0.89
CA VAL A 139 1.77 7.39 0.47
C VAL A 139 2.16 8.80 0.87
N LEU A 140 1.71 9.19 2.05
CA LEU A 140 2.11 10.39 2.75
C LEU A 140 2.93 9.97 3.96
N ALA A 141 4.24 10.21 3.93
CA ALA A 141 5.12 10.07 5.09
C ALA A 141 5.34 11.45 5.73
N VAL A 142 5.05 11.57 7.02
CA VAL A 142 5.14 12.83 7.76
C VAL A 142 6.33 12.80 8.71
N PHE A 143 7.19 13.81 8.58
CA PHE A 143 8.35 14.02 9.43
C PHE A 143 8.17 15.30 10.26
N GLN A 144 8.61 15.25 11.52
CA GLN A 144 8.74 16.39 12.40
C GLN A 144 10.22 16.58 12.75
N SER A 145 10.84 17.59 12.16
CA SER A 145 12.30 17.77 12.21
C SER A 145 12.71 19.22 11.96
N VAL A 146 13.95 19.57 12.34
CA VAL A 146 14.52 20.90 12.06
C VAL A 146 14.85 21.06 10.57
N GLU A 147 15.41 20.01 9.96
CA GLU A 147 15.81 19.97 8.55
C GLU A 147 14.87 19.09 7.74
N PRO A 148 14.69 19.37 6.42
CA PRO A 148 13.89 18.50 5.54
C PRO A 148 14.43 17.06 5.53
N PRO A 149 13.56 16.04 5.48
CA PRO A 149 14.00 14.66 5.38
C PRO A 149 14.77 14.44 4.07
N PHE A 150 15.83 13.65 4.15
CA PHE A 150 16.64 13.26 2.99
C PHE A 150 16.18 11.95 2.38
N ASP A 151 15.65 11.03 3.19
CA ASP A 151 15.15 9.70 2.84
C ASP A 151 14.26 9.17 3.97
N ILE A 152 13.77 7.93 3.86
CA ILE A 152 12.88 7.33 4.87
C ILE A 152 13.54 7.13 6.25
N ASP A 153 14.86 7.00 6.30
CA ASP A 153 15.64 6.80 7.54
C ASP A 153 15.95 8.13 8.25
N SER A 154 15.52 9.26 7.68
CA SER A 154 15.69 10.58 8.29
C SER A 154 14.96 10.66 9.64
N ALA A 155 15.59 11.34 10.61
CA ALA A 155 15.00 11.48 11.93
C ALA A 155 13.69 12.26 11.88
N GLY A 156 12.77 11.94 12.78
CA GLY A 156 11.50 12.66 12.92
C GLY A 156 10.31 12.07 12.16
N LEU A 157 10.46 10.93 11.47
CA LEU A 157 9.31 10.21 10.92
C LEU A 157 8.30 9.90 12.03
N CYS A 158 7.09 10.44 11.91
CA CYS A 158 6.08 10.38 12.97
C CYS A 158 4.81 9.63 12.53
N GLY A 159 4.57 9.50 11.22
CA GLY A 159 3.38 8.85 10.68
C GLY A 159 3.49 8.56 9.19
N THR A 160 2.90 7.44 8.78
CA THR A 160 2.71 7.08 7.38
C THR A 160 1.24 6.81 7.13
N TYR A 161 0.74 7.42 6.06
CA TYR A 161 -0.66 7.40 5.66
C TYR A 161 -0.71 6.90 4.23
N SER A 162 -1.72 6.09 3.91
CA SER A 162 -1.87 5.56 2.56
C SER A 162 -3.29 5.78 2.09
N ASP A 163 -3.41 6.30 0.88
CA ASP A 163 -4.66 6.69 0.24
C ASP A 163 -4.74 6.10 -1.17
N ALA A 164 -5.95 5.87 -1.67
CA ALA A 164 -6.18 5.29 -2.98
C ALA A 164 -5.93 6.33 -4.09
N ILE A 165 -5.18 5.95 -5.12
CA ILE A 165 -5.06 6.74 -6.36
C ILE A 165 -6.19 6.32 -7.32
N GLY A 166 -7.00 7.27 -7.76
CA GLY A 166 -8.05 7.04 -8.76
C GLY A 166 -9.31 6.35 -8.24
N ALA A 167 -9.61 6.45 -6.94
CA ALA A 167 -10.94 6.12 -6.45
C ALA A 167 -11.93 7.16 -7.00
N PRO A 168 -13.08 6.77 -7.60
CA PRO A 168 -14.09 7.74 -7.94
C PRO A 168 -14.58 8.42 -6.66
N SER A 169 -14.75 9.74 -6.74
CA SER A 169 -15.47 10.47 -5.69
C SER A 169 -16.81 9.77 -5.44
N ARG A 170 -17.30 9.77 -4.19
CA ARG A 170 -18.59 9.12 -3.84
C ARG A 170 -19.77 9.62 -4.71
N ASP A 171 -19.63 10.78 -5.32
CA ASP A 171 -20.60 11.38 -6.23
C ASP A 171 -20.53 10.81 -7.68
N GLU A 172 -19.38 10.30 -8.13
CA GLU A 172 -19.20 9.75 -9.49
C GLU A 172 -19.58 8.27 -9.62
N ALA A 173 -19.66 7.54 -8.51
CA ALA A 173 -20.11 6.14 -8.51
C ALA A 173 -21.60 5.98 -8.89
N MET A 174 -22.38 7.07 -8.96
CA MET A 174 -23.80 7.05 -9.28
C MET A 174 -24.14 7.26 -10.77
N VAL A 175 -23.17 7.54 -11.66
CA VAL A 175 -23.49 8.00 -13.03
C VAL A 175 -23.26 6.95 -14.14
N SER A 176 -22.67 5.79 -13.86
CA SER A 176 -22.30 4.83 -14.93
C SER A 176 -23.25 3.65 -15.17
N ASN A 177 -24.42 3.59 -14.52
CA ASN A 177 -25.41 2.53 -14.75
C ASN A 177 -26.76 3.07 -15.24
N GLU A 178 -26.83 3.49 -16.50
CA GLU A 178 -28.10 3.63 -17.21
C GLU A 178 -27.98 3.07 -18.63
N ALA A 179 -28.49 1.84 -18.83
CA ALA A 179 -29.37 1.46 -19.94
C ALA A 179 -29.77 -0.02 -19.82
N ALA A 180 -30.90 -0.30 -19.18
CA ALA A 180 -31.91 -1.25 -19.67
C ALA A 180 -33.12 -1.36 -18.70
N ASP A 181 -34.17 -0.66 -19.11
CA ASP A 181 -35.58 -1.07 -19.12
C ASP A 181 -36.37 -1.27 -17.81
N SER A 182 -37.57 -0.70 -17.85
CA SER A 182 -38.53 -0.45 -16.78
C SER A 182 -39.50 -1.61 -16.53
N SER A 183 -39.85 -1.84 -15.27
CA SER A 183 -41.25 -2.12 -14.86
C SER A 183 -41.41 -2.05 -13.33
N ASP A 184 -42.56 -1.51 -12.92
CA ASP A 184 -42.94 -1.04 -11.57
C ASP A 184 -43.11 -2.12 -10.46
N GLU A 185 -42.59 -1.75 -9.28
CA GLU A 185 -43.00 -2.01 -7.86
C GLU A 185 -43.15 -3.43 -7.24
N PRO A 186 -43.05 -3.57 -5.88
CA PRO A 186 -42.73 -2.59 -4.83
C PRO A 186 -41.54 -2.97 -3.93
N ALA A 187 -41.16 -2.03 -3.07
CA ALA A 187 -40.11 -2.15 -2.05
C ALA A 187 -40.34 -3.31 -1.04
N SER A 188 -39.32 -4.15 -0.85
CA SER A 188 -39.09 -4.88 0.39
C SER A 188 -37.62 -5.32 0.54
N SER A 189 -36.96 -4.70 1.52
CA SER A 189 -36.03 -5.28 2.49
C SER A 189 -34.76 -6.02 2.01
N ASN A 190 -33.62 -5.37 2.28
CA ASN A 190 -32.35 -5.91 2.75
C ASN A 190 -31.66 -6.96 1.86
N SER A 191 -30.88 -6.47 0.88
CA SER A 191 -29.59 -7.09 0.61
C SER A 191 -28.56 -6.48 1.56
N ASP A 192 -28.27 -7.19 2.66
CA ASP A 192 -27.04 -6.99 3.42
C ASP A 192 -25.85 -7.15 2.48
N THR A 193 -25.38 -6.07 1.87
CA THR A 193 -23.98 -6.01 1.43
C THR A 193 -23.17 -5.94 2.71
N ALA A 194 -22.87 -7.12 3.27
CA ALA A 194 -22.04 -7.23 4.45
C ALA A 194 -20.74 -6.46 4.22
N ASP A 195 -20.44 -5.52 5.11
CA ASP A 195 -19.28 -4.64 5.03
C ASP A 195 -17.99 -5.47 4.87
N PRO A 196 -17.16 -5.23 3.82
CA PRO A 196 -15.85 -5.88 3.66
C PRO A 196 -14.84 -5.49 4.74
N GLY A 197 -15.12 -4.50 5.57
CA GLY A 197 -14.18 -3.98 6.55
C GLY A 197 -12.92 -3.48 5.85
N PHE A 198 -11.76 -3.87 6.37
CA PHE A 198 -10.45 -3.47 5.82
C PHE A 198 -9.89 -4.47 4.80
N TRP A 199 -10.68 -5.44 4.34
CA TRP A 199 -10.24 -6.37 3.32
C TRP A 199 -10.17 -5.70 1.95
N ARG A 200 -9.01 -5.82 1.31
CA ARG A 200 -8.79 -5.37 -0.07
C ARG A 200 -8.87 -6.56 -1.00
N VAL A 201 -9.76 -6.49 -1.99
CA VAL A 201 -9.88 -7.53 -3.04
C VAL A 201 -9.19 -7.05 -4.30
N ARG A 202 -8.34 -7.90 -4.88
CA ARG A 202 -7.75 -7.66 -6.19
C ARG A 202 -7.93 -8.84 -7.11
N LYS A 203 -8.30 -8.55 -8.35
CA LYS A 203 -8.38 -9.49 -9.46
C LYS A 203 -7.30 -9.16 -10.49
N SER A 204 -6.61 -10.17 -10.98
CA SER A 204 -5.61 -10.01 -12.04
C SER A 204 -5.57 -11.24 -12.92
N ILE A 205 -5.25 -11.06 -14.19
CA ILE A 205 -5.03 -12.15 -15.14
C ILE A 205 -3.52 -12.43 -15.20
N ASN A 206 -3.13 -13.70 -15.06
CA ASN A 206 -1.73 -14.11 -15.19
C ASN A 206 -1.32 -14.02 -16.67
N PRO A 207 -0.32 -13.19 -17.03
CA PRO A 207 0.06 -12.99 -18.42
C PRO A 207 0.77 -14.21 -19.06
N ILE A 208 1.07 -15.26 -18.29
CA ILE A 208 1.73 -16.47 -18.79
C ILE A 208 0.72 -17.51 -19.30
N ASP A 209 -0.43 -17.63 -18.63
CA ASP A 209 -1.38 -18.73 -18.85
C ASP A 209 -2.85 -18.27 -18.87
N ASP A 210 -3.09 -16.95 -18.84
CA ASP A 210 -4.39 -16.29 -18.82
C ASP A 210 -5.31 -16.72 -17.65
N THR A 211 -4.76 -17.36 -16.61
CA THR A 211 -5.53 -17.75 -15.44
C THR A 211 -5.86 -16.55 -14.57
N ASN A 212 -7.09 -16.49 -14.07
CA ASN A 212 -7.48 -15.48 -13.10
C ASN A 212 -6.80 -15.74 -11.76
N THR A 213 -6.45 -14.65 -11.09
CA THR A 213 -5.94 -14.64 -9.72
C THR A 213 -6.79 -13.68 -8.91
N VAL A 214 -7.40 -14.20 -7.84
CA VAL A 214 -8.12 -13.39 -6.85
C VAL A 214 -7.31 -13.36 -5.57
N THR A 215 -7.03 -12.17 -5.06
CA THR A 215 -6.22 -11.94 -3.86
C THR A 215 -6.98 -11.06 -2.88
N LEU A 216 -7.18 -11.56 -1.67
CA LEU A 216 -7.70 -10.83 -0.51
C LEU A 216 -6.52 -10.43 0.37
N MET A 217 -6.46 -9.17 0.78
CA MET A 217 -5.38 -8.64 1.62
C MET A 217 -5.93 -7.90 2.81
N LEU A 218 -5.26 -8.04 3.94
CA LEU A 218 -5.60 -7.38 5.18
C LEU A 218 -4.33 -7.00 5.94
N ASP A 219 -4.15 -5.71 6.18
CA ASP A 219 -3.02 -5.20 6.94
C ASP A 219 -3.27 -5.43 8.44
N ALA A 220 -2.22 -5.72 9.19
CA ALA A 220 -2.32 -5.90 10.63
C ALA A 220 -2.76 -4.61 11.31
N GLU A 221 -3.69 -4.73 12.27
CA GLU A 221 -4.05 -3.65 13.19
C GLU A 221 -2.87 -3.31 14.12
N ILE A 222 -2.12 -4.34 14.53
CA ILE A 222 -0.92 -4.20 15.37
C ILE A 222 0.17 -5.09 14.80
N GLY A 223 1.39 -4.56 14.71
CA GLY A 223 2.57 -5.30 14.29
C GLY A 223 3.13 -4.74 12.98
N MET A 224 4.40 -4.33 13.04
CA MET A 224 5.15 -3.81 11.91
C MET A 224 6.45 -4.61 11.76
N SER A 225 7.03 -4.62 10.57
CA SER A 225 8.38 -5.14 10.34
C SER A 225 9.42 -4.38 11.18
N ARG A 226 10.66 -4.86 11.25
CA ARG A 226 11.79 -4.08 11.80
C ARG A 226 12.02 -2.76 11.05
N TYR A 227 11.53 -2.68 9.83
CA TYR A 227 11.59 -1.50 8.98
C TYR A 227 10.29 -0.69 9.08
N GLY A 228 9.32 -1.03 9.93
CA GLY A 228 8.10 -0.23 10.08
C GLY A 228 7.02 -0.46 9.01
N ASP A 229 7.21 -1.41 8.10
CA ASP A 229 6.18 -1.80 7.13
C ASP A 229 5.01 -2.53 7.80
N PRO A 230 3.78 -2.37 7.30
CA PRO A 230 2.64 -3.13 7.77
C PRO A 230 2.82 -4.62 7.48
N ILE A 231 2.64 -5.46 8.49
CA ILE A 231 2.57 -6.91 8.29
C ILE A 231 1.21 -7.22 7.65
N THR A 232 1.21 -7.91 6.51
CA THR A 232 -0.01 -8.12 5.70
C THR A 232 -0.39 -9.59 5.64
N PHE A 233 -1.64 -9.91 6.01
CA PHE A 233 -2.23 -11.23 5.76
C PHE A 233 -2.81 -11.26 4.35
N VAL A 234 -2.50 -12.32 3.60
CA VAL A 234 -2.92 -12.50 2.22
C VAL A 234 -3.56 -13.85 2.05
N ALA A 235 -4.75 -13.89 1.45
CA ALA A 235 -5.38 -15.09 0.94
C ALA A 235 -5.50 -14.96 -0.57
N ARG A 236 -5.09 -15.96 -1.35
CA ARG A 236 -5.25 -15.91 -2.81
C ARG A 236 -5.73 -17.22 -3.40
N CYS A 237 -6.48 -17.12 -4.48
CA CYS A 237 -6.61 -18.17 -5.48
C CYS A 237 -5.68 -17.82 -6.65
N LYS A 238 -4.68 -18.66 -6.91
CA LYS A 238 -3.77 -18.51 -8.05
C LYS A 238 -3.57 -19.87 -8.71
N SER A 239 -3.78 -19.95 -10.03
CA SER A 239 -3.63 -21.19 -10.80
C SER A 239 -4.38 -22.37 -10.16
N ASN A 240 -5.64 -22.12 -9.78
CA ASN A 240 -6.53 -23.08 -9.10
C ASN A 240 -6.01 -23.62 -7.74
N ARG A 241 -5.09 -22.90 -7.10
CA ARG A 241 -4.62 -23.20 -5.75
C ARG A 241 -4.99 -22.07 -4.80
N THR A 242 -5.67 -22.44 -3.72
CA THR A 242 -5.90 -21.55 -2.57
C THR A 242 -4.72 -21.57 -1.64
N GLU A 243 -4.16 -20.40 -1.37
CA GLU A 243 -3.04 -20.19 -0.45
C GLU A 243 -3.40 -19.08 0.55
N ALA A 244 -2.86 -19.17 1.76
CA ALA A 244 -2.88 -18.10 2.74
C ALA A 244 -1.48 -17.92 3.28
N TYR A 245 -1.02 -16.69 3.39
CA TYR A 245 0.32 -16.36 3.85
C TYR A 245 0.35 -15.00 4.53
N VAL A 246 1.41 -14.74 5.27
CA VAL A 246 1.69 -13.44 5.87
C VAL A 246 2.97 -12.91 5.28
N VAL A 247 2.92 -11.67 4.81
CA VAL A 247 4.09 -10.89 4.41
C VAL A 247 4.55 -10.11 5.64
N TRP A 248 5.73 -10.45 6.16
CA TRP A 248 6.30 -9.83 7.36
C TRP A 248 7.20 -8.63 7.02
N ASN A 249 7.55 -8.45 5.74
CA ASN A 249 8.42 -7.38 5.23
C ASN A 249 9.79 -7.35 5.92
N GLU A 250 10.32 -8.50 6.33
CA GLU A 250 11.68 -8.61 6.85
C GLU A 250 12.20 -10.04 6.71
N TYR A 251 13.53 -10.19 6.76
CA TYR A 251 14.17 -11.49 6.58
C TYR A 251 13.89 -12.44 7.76
N LEU A 252 13.20 -13.54 7.48
CA LEU A 252 12.73 -14.47 8.52
C LEU A 252 13.74 -15.52 8.93
N GLY A 253 14.70 -15.83 8.05
CA GLY A 253 15.55 -17.00 8.17
C GLY A 253 14.76 -18.30 8.05
N ASP A 254 15.22 -19.35 8.72
CA ASP A 254 14.67 -20.70 8.62
C ASP A 254 14.87 -21.47 9.93
N ASP A 255 13.83 -22.18 10.38
CA ASP A 255 13.84 -22.99 11.61
C ASP A 255 14.04 -24.48 11.32
N SER A 256 14.02 -24.90 10.05
CA SER A 256 14.01 -26.31 9.67
C SER A 256 15.35 -27.03 9.84
N ARG A 257 16.46 -26.30 9.71
CA ARG A 257 17.82 -26.84 9.56
C ARG A 257 17.95 -27.79 8.35
N ASP A 258 17.10 -27.62 7.34
CA ASP A 258 17.02 -28.43 6.12
C ASP A 258 17.14 -27.52 4.88
N VAL A 259 18.07 -27.87 3.98
CA VAL A 259 18.34 -27.10 2.75
C VAL A 259 17.19 -27.20 1.73
N TYR A 260 16.39 -28.27 1.79
CA TYR A 260 15.32 -28.56 0.83
C TYR A 260 13.93 -28.17 1.31
N SER A 261 13.76 -27.90 2.60
CA SER A 261 12.48 -27.51 3.18
C SER A 261 12.67 -26.36 4.16
N LYS A 262 12.31 -25.15 3.76
CA LYS A 262 12.39 -23.96 4.62
C LYS A 262 11.05 -23.70 5.27
N TRP A 263 11.04 -23.56 6.60
CA TRP A 263 9.83 -23.23 7.36
C TRP A 263 10.15 -22.44 8.62
N LYS A 264 9.16 -21.68 9.12
CA LYS A 264 9.20 -20.99 10.41
C LYS A 264 8.16 -21.56 11.35
N ASN A 265 8.45 -21.52 12.66
CA ASN A 265 7.44 -21.72 13.68
C ASN A 265 6.57 -20.46 13.77
N VAL A 266 5.30 -20.60 13.40
CA VAL A 266 4.30 -19.53 13.52
C VAL A 266 3.32 -19.91 14.62
N THR A 267 3.19 -19.05 15.63
CA THR A 267 2.13 -19.17 16.62
C THR A 267 0.87 -18.56 16.02
N VAL A 268 -0.18 -19.36 15.93
CA VAL A 268 -1.49 -18.99 15.39
C VAL A 268 -2.51 -18.98 16.53
N ARG A 269 -3.25 -17.88 16.66
CA ARG A 269 -4.42 -17.79 17.54
C ARG A 269 -5.57 -17.14 16.78
N ILE A 270 -6.64 -17.90 16.61
CA ILE A 270 -7.87 -17.44 15.98
C ILE A 270 -8.87 -17.14 17.10
N GLY A 271 -9.41 -15.92 17.10
CA GLY A 271 -10.40 -15.47 18.07
C GLY A 271 -9.97 -15.61 19.51
N LYS A 272 -10.85 -16.24 20.31
CA LYS A 272 -10.59 -16.53 21.73
C LYS A 272 -9.99 -17.90 21.97
N HIS A 273 -9.80 -18.72 20.94
CA HIS A 273 -9.27 -20.07 21.06
C HIS A 273 -7.84 -20.11 21.59
N ARG A 274 -7.40 -21.32 21.99
CA ARG A 274 -6.03 -21.56 22.45
C ARG A 274 -5.05 -21.33 21.30
N ALA A 275 -3.98 -20.59 21.55
CA ALA A 275 -2.88 -20.44 20.61
C ALA A 275 -2.20 -21.79 20.35
N ARG A 276 -1.82 -22.03 19.11
CA ARG A 276 -1.11 -23.24 18.68
C ARG A 276 0.09 -22.85 17.84
N GLN A 277 1.13 -23.66 17.86
CA GLN A 277 2.30 -23.47 17.01
C GLN A 277 2.17 -24.35 15.78
N GLU A 278 2.42 -23.78 14.61
CA GLU A 278 2.37 -24.43 13.32
C GLU A 278 3.68 -24.21 12.56
N ARG A 279 3.98 -25.11 11.61
CA ARG A 279 5.12 -24.95 10.70
C ARG A 279 4.64 -24.36 9.40
N TRP A 280 5.05 -23.14 9.11
CA TRP A 280 4.65 -22.42 7.91
C TRP A 280 5.82 -22.35 6.94
N GLY A 281 5.59 -22.68 5.67
CA GLY A 281 6.62 -22.64 4.64
C GLY A 281 7.14 -21.22 4.42
N VAL A 282 8.41 -21.04 4.12
CA VAL A 282 9.00 -19.71 3.87
C VAL A 282 8.96 -19.38 2.38
N SER A 283 8.66 -18.13 2.03
CA SER A 283 8.70 -17.62 0.66
C SER A 283 10.11 -17.69 0.05
N THR A 284 10.18 -17.64 -1.28
CA THR A 284 11.46 -17.63 -2.01
C THR A 284 12.35 -16.44 -1.61
N ASP A 285 11.76 -15.26 -1.40
CA ASP A 285 12.44 -14.05 -0.91
C ASP A 285 12.67 -14.02 0.61
N SER A 286 12.19 -15.04 1.33
CA SER A 286 12.32 -15.20 2.78
C SER A 286 11.67 -14.10 3.63
N GLN A 287 10.68 -13.38 3.09
CA GLN A 287 9.94 -12.32 3.79
C GLN A 287 8.49 -12.68 4.13
N ALA A 288 8.01 -13.86 3.73
CA ALA A 288 6.66 -14.32 4.00
C ALA A 288 6.62 -15.77 4.50
N THR A 289 5.57 -16.08 5.27
CA THR A 289 5.26 -17.44 5.73
C THR A 289 3.92 -17.90 5.18
N PHE A 290 3.87 -19.12 4.64
CA PHE A 290 2.68 -19.74 4.06
C PHE A 290 2.05 -20.72 5.04
N ALA A 291 0.74 -20.57 5.26
CA ALA A 291 -0.05 -21.48 6.07
C ALA A 291 0.11 -22.92 5.55
N PRO A 292 0.19 -23.91 6.47
CA PRO A 292 0.31 -25.30 6.09
C PRO A 292 -0.99 -25.82 5.47
N ASP A 293 -0.89 -27.02 4.89
CA ASP A 293 -2.02 -27.73 4.29
C ASP A 293 -2.74 -26.87 3.24
N TRP A 294 -3.99 -27.23 2.93
CA TRP A 294 -4.83 -26.42 2.07
C TRP A 294 -5.41 -25.23 2.85
N ALA A 295 -5.05 -24.01 2.42
CA ALA A 295 -5.38 -22.78 3.13
C ALA A 295 -6.90 -22.51 3.28
N GLY A 296 -7.75 -23.11 2.44
CA GLY A 296 -9.20 -23.02 2.60
C GLY A 296 -9.69 -23.53 3.96
N THR A 297 -8.96 -24.47 4.59
CA THR A 297 -9.25 -24.92 5.97
C THR A 297 -9.07 -23.79 6.98
N MET A 298 -7.97 -23.06 6.89
CA MET A 298 -7.71 -21.91 7.78
C MET A 298 -8.73 -20.80 7.52
N LEU A 299 -8.98 -20.45 6.25
CA LEU A 299 -9.94 -19.39 5.90
C LEU A 299 -11.35 -19.68 6.41
N LYS A 300 -11.79 -20.94 6.39
CA LYS A 300 -13.06 -21.34 7.01
C LYS A 300 -13.08 -21.14 8.52
N GLN A 301 -11.99 -21.46 9.22
CA GLN A 301 -11.89 -21.21 10.66
C GLN A 301 -11.93 -19.70 11.01
N LEU A 302 -11.48 -18.84 10.10
CA LEU A 302 -11.51 -17.39 10.29
C LEU A 302 -12.93 -16.80 10.20
N LEU A 303 -13.86 -17.44 9.48
CA LEU A 303 -15.21 -16.91 9.22
C LEU A 303 -16.11 -16.81 10.46
N ASP A 304 -15.75 -17.51 11.54
CA ASP A 304 -16.51 -17.57 12.78
C ASP A 304 -15.92 -16.65 13.86
N GLU A 305 -14.89 -15.87 13.51
CA GLU A 305 -14.08 -15.10 14.44
C GLU A 305 -13.75 -13.72 13.87
N ASN A 306 -13.46 -12.75 14.75
CA ASN A 306 -13.14 -11.38 14.35
C ASN A 306 -11.67 -11.02 14.54
N ARG A 307 -10.85 -11.95 15.05
CA ARG A 307 -9.44 -11.69 15.36
C ARG A 307 -8.54 -12.83 14.93
N LEU A 308 -7.43 -12.50 14.29
CA LEU A 308 -6.33 -13.42 14.03
C LEU A 308 -5.06 -12.83 14.64
N VAL A 309 -4.33 -13.63 15.41
CA VAL A 309 -3.00 -13.27 15.92
C VAL A 309 -1.99 -14.26 15.40
N LEU A 310 -0.96 -13.73 14.77
CA LEU A 310 0.15 -14.48 14.21
C LEU A 310 1.44 -13.98 14.85
N GLN A 311 2.33 -14.88 15.25
CA GLN A 311 3.63 -14.51 15.79
C GLN A 311 4.70 -15.42 15.22
N THR A 312 5.83 -14.84 14.82
CA THR A 312 7.04 -15.56 14.40
C THR A 312 8.27 -14.87 14.98
N ILE A 313 9.44 -15.49 14.82
CA ILE A 313 10.72 -14.91 15.23
C ILE A 313 11.56 -14.69 13.96
N PRO A 314 11.68 -13.46 13.45
CA PRO A 314 12.57 -13.14 12.34
C PRO A 314 14.04 -13.39 12.68
N TYR A 315 14.90 -13.43 11.66
CA TYR A 315 16.31 -13.79 11.86
C TYR A 315 17.05 -12.70 12.65
N GLY A 316 17.61 -13.07 13.80
CA GLY A 316 18.38 -12.15 14.64
C GLY A 316 17.53 -11.13 15.40
N GLU A 317 16.20 -11.32 15.43
CA GLU A 317 15.24 -10.38 16.02
C GLU A 317 14.50 -10.99 17.21
N SER A 318 13.80 -10.14 17.95
CA SER A 318 12.82 -10.57 18.96
C SER A 318 11.52 -11.05 18.31
N PRO A 319 10.68 -11.86 19.00
CA PRO A 319 9.40 -12.31 18.47
C PRO A 319 8.53 -11.14 17.97
N LYS A 320 8.07 -11.22 16.73
CA LYS A 320 7.15 -10.27 16.10
C LYS A 320 5.75 -10.82 16.14
N THR A 321 4.81 -10.00 16.64
CA THR A 321 3.39 -10.35 16.72
C THR A 321 2.59 -9.43 15.82
N ALA A 322 1.78 -10.01 14.96
CA ALA A 322 0.80 -9.33 14.12
C ALA A 322 -0.61 -9.69 14.60
N ILE A 323 -1.46 -8.68 14.78
CA ILE A 323 -2.87 -8.83 15.14
C ILE A 323 -3.69 -8.27 13.99
N PHE A 324 -4.60 -9.07 13.48
CA PHE A 324 -5.51 -8.73 12.40
C PHE A 324 -6.93 -8.75 12.92
N ASP A 325 -7.68 -7.70 12.60
CA ASP A 325 -9.13 -7.67 12.69
C ASP A 325 -9.69 -8.21 11.37
N ILE A 326 -10.13 -9.45 11.41
CA ILE A 326 -10.57 -10.25 10.26
C ILE A 326 -12.08 -10.11 10.00
N SER A 327 -12.74 -9.18 10.69
CA SER A 327 -14.12 -8.82 10.37
C SER A 327 -14.26 -8.46 8.88
N GLY A 328 -15.43 -8.73 8.31
CA GLY A 328 -15.66 -8.55 6.87
C GLY A 328 -15.13 -9.67 5.97
N LEU A 329 -14.34 -10.64 6.46
CA LEU A 329 -13.85 -11.75 5.61
C LEU A 329 -15.00 -12.49 4.90
N ARG A 330 -16.14 -12.67 5.58
CA ARG A 330 -17.29 -13.39 5.02
C ARG A 330 -17.84 -12.75 3.75
N SER A 331 -17.79 -11.43 3.63
CA SER A 331 -18.34 -10.72 2.47
C SER A 331 -17.42 -10.78 1.26
N VAL A 332 -16.10 -10.90 1.46
CA VAL A 332 -15.10 -10.94 0.38
C VAL A 332 -14.63 -12.35 0.01
N LEU A 333 -14.75 -13.33 0.91
CA LEU A 333 -14.20 -14.67 0.70
C LEU A 333 -14.84 -15.39 -0.50
N GLY A 334 -16.09 -15.05 -0.83
CA GLY A 334 -16.83 -15.64 -1.94
C GLY A 334 -16.15 -15.41 -3.29
N GLU A 335 -15.46 -14.28 -3.45
CA GLU A 335 -14.73 -13.97 -4.68
C GLU A 335 -13.54 -14.92 -4.88
N LEU A 336 -12.81 -15.22 -3.81
CA LEU A 336 -11.69 -16.15 -3.84
C LEU A 336 -12.16 -17.60 -3.95
N ALA A 337 -13.18 -17.97 -3.17
CA ALA A 337 -13.69 -19.33 -3.11
C ALA A 337 -14.34 -19.74 -4.44
N GLY A 338 -15.07 -18.82 -5.07
CA GLY A 338 -15.64 -19.01 -6.41
C GLY A 338 -14.57 -19.24 -7.48
N GLU A 339 -13.49 -18.46 -7.47
CA GLU A 339 -12.37 -18.63 -8.42
C GLU A 339 -11.68 -19.99 -8.27
N CYS A 340 -11.48 -20.46 -7.03
CA CYS A 340 -10.83 -21.74 -6.76
C CYS A 340 -11.81 -22.93 -6.65
N GLY A 341 -13.09 -22.74 -6.98
CA GLY A 341 -14.09 -23.81 -7.05
C GLY A 341 -14.42 -24.50 -5.73
N TRP A 342 -14.45 -23.77 -4.61
CA TRP A 342 -14.85 -24.32 -3.30
C TRP A 342 -15.87 -23.43 -2.58
N SER A 343 -16.53 -24.00 -1.56
CA SER A 343 -17.57 -23.32 -0.77
C SER A 343 -17.32 -23.41 0.73
N TYR A 344 -17.98 -22.53 1.48
CA TYR A 344 -17.93 -22.38 2.93
C TYR A 344 -19.31 -22.00 3.48
#